data_AF-H1PLS5-F1
#
_entry.id   AF-H1PLS5-F1
#
_cell.length_a   1.000
_cell.length_b   1.000
_cell.length_c   1.000
_cell.angle_alpha   90.00
_cell.angle_beta   90.00
_cell.angle_gamma   90.00
#
_symmetry.space_group_name_H-M   'P 1'
#
loop_
_entity.id
_entity.type
_entity.pdbx_description
1 polymer ?
#
loop_
_entity_poly.entity_id
_entity_poly.type
_entity_poly.pdbx_seq_one_letter_code
_entity_poly.pdbx_strand_id
1 'polypeptide(L)'
;MLNTKKNKKIRRNRIIYLIQENFLVSVIIAVAIISMVISGIVATEHSRERGKDGGTKTTLVKADTINLAMFEPRNFNVYESIDEDIFYINQLVYSSLFKLDKNLNITPDVVSKYSVDTSNGEVNISLKDNVKFSDGSDLESSDVKASVDRIIAAESRSPYFVYASKINHIQINDSKNFTVVFNSASDAALDNLIFPITSAGEYKKGESFAIGSGPYAYSGHESGKTLKLAVNKYYYDGIAKLPIVFNIVKDRSVIPGLMTMDVVTAYLNKTQDADSIAQDKKLKYKKLASGELEYLGFNHENKYCSNSKFRIAISKAIDSSKIIKYNYAGAAVTSDSIYY
;
A
#
# COMPACT_ATOMS: atom_id res chain seq x y z
N MET A 1 -66.34 -10.67 -68.75
CA MET A 1 -66.27 -9.30 -68.22
C MET A 1 -65.66 -9.25 -66.79
N LEU A 2 -64.58 -10.00 -66.50
CA LEU A 2 -64.03 -10.13 -65.14
C LEU A 2 -62.51 -9.85 -64.99
N ASN A 3 -61.79 -9.53 -66.07
CA ASN A 3 -60.32 -9.43 -66.01
C ASN A 3 -59.74 -8.00 -66.01
N THR A 4 -60.58 -6.95 -66.11
CA THR A 4 -60.12 -5.55 -66.13
C THR A 4 -60.12 -4.87 -64.75
N LYS A 5 -60.97 -5.30 -63.81
CA LYS A 5 -61.00 -4.73 -62.45
C LYS A 5 -59.84 -5.20 -61.56
N LYS A 6 -59.35 -6.43 -61.74
CA LYS A 6 -58.23 -7.00 -60.96
C LYS A 6 -56.88 -6.33 -61.30
N ASN A 7 -56.62 -6.06 -62.58
CA ASN A 7 -55.40 -5.38 -63.04
C ASN A 7 -55.33 -3.88 -62.65
N LYS A 8 -56.47 -3.19 -62.59
CA LYS A 8 -56.52 -1.77 -62.15
C LYS A 8 -56.22 -1.62 -60.65
N LYS A 9 -56.67 -2.57 -59.82
CA LYS A 9 -56.42 -2.58 -58.37
C LYS A 9 -54.95 -2.89 -58.04
N ILE A 10 -54.31 -3.80 -58.77
CA ILE A 10 -52.88 -4.13 -58.62
C ILE A 10 -51.98 -2.97 -59.05
N ARG A 11 -52.28 -2.30 -60.17
CA ARG A 11 -51.53 -1.09 -60.60
C ARG A 11 -51.69 0.08 -59.62
N ARG A 12 -52.90 0.30 -59.08
CA ARG A 12 -53.15 1.37 -58.09
C ARG A 12 -52.40 1.12 -56.77
N ASN A 13 -52.32 -0.13 -56.31
CA ASN A 13 -51.55 -0.47 -55.11
C ASN A 13 -50.04 -0.33 -55.32
N ARG A 14 -49.50 -0.64 -56.51
CA ARG A 14 -48.07 -0.41 -56.83
C ARG A 14 -47.69 1.07 -56.87
N ILE A 15 -48.57 1.92 -57.40
CA ILE A 15 -48.34 3.38 -57.42
C ILE A 15 -48.36 3.96 -56.01
N ILE A 16 -49.29 3.51 -55.15
CA ILE A 16 -49.34 3.93 -53.74
C ILE A 16 -48.08 3.47 -52.98
N TYR A 17 -47.61 2.26 -53.22
CA TYR A 17 -46.36 1.75 -52.62
C TYR A 17 -45.13 2.55 -53.06
N LEU A 18 -45.01 2.85 -54.36
CA LEU A 18 -43.91 3.67 -54.90
C LEU A 18 -43.93 5.11 -54.36
N ILE A 19 -45.12 5.68 -54.14
CA ILE A 19 -45.25 7.01 -53.52
C ILE A 19 -44.88 6.95 -52.02
N GLN A 20 -45.28 5.90 -51.30
CA GLN A 20 -44.93 5.72 -49.89
C GLN A 20 -43.42 5.44 -49.69
N GLU A 21 -42.81 4.66 -50.56
CA GLU A 21 -41.38 4.32 -50.51
C GLU A 21 -40.53 5.55 -50.84
N ASN A 22 -40.88 6.31 -51.87
CA ASN A 22 -40.20 7.57 -52.18
C ASN A 22 -40.43 8.65 -51.10
N PHE A 23 -41.60 8.68 -50.47
CA PHE A 23 -41.87 9.59 -49.34
C PHE A 23 -41.03 9.22 -48.10
N LEU A 24 -40.93 7.94 -47.76
CA LEU A 24 -40.08 7.45 -46.66
C LEU A 24 -38.60 7.74 -46.91
N VAL A 25 -38.10 7.49 -48.12
CA VAL A 25 -36.71 7.81 -48.49
C VAL A 25 -36.44 9.32 -48.41
N SER A 26 -37.41 10.15 -48.85
CA SER A 26 -37.29 11.61 -48.75
C SER A 26 -37.26 12.10 -47.29
N VAL A 27 -38.05 11.49 -46.41
CA VAL A 27 -38.05 11.79 -44.96
C VAL A 27 -36.74 11.35 -44.30
N ILE A 28 -36.21 10.18 -44.64
CA ILE A 28 -34.93 9.70 -44.11
C ILE A 28 -33.77 10.60 -44.55
N ILE A 29 -33.75 11.05 -45.81
CA ILE A 29 -32.74 11.98 -46.32
C ILE A 29 -32.88 13.34 -45.62
N ALA A 30 -34.10 13.84 -45.40
CA ALA A 30 -34.32 15.09 -44.67
C ALA A 30 -33.85 15.00 -43.20
N VAL A 31 -34.12 13.88 -42.52
CA VAL A 31 -33.65 13.63 -41.14
C VAL A 31 -32.11 13.51 -41.08
N ALA A 32 -31.49 12.88 -42.08
CA ALA A 32 -30.02 12.78 -42.18
C ALA A 32 -29.37 14.15 -42.43
N ILE A 33 -29.98 15.01 -43.26
CA ILE A 33 -29.49 16.37 -43.52
C ILE A 33 -29.68 17.25 -42.27
N ILE A 34 -30.82 17.15 -41.57
CA ILE A 34 -31.07 17.92 -40.33
C ILE A 34 -30.10 17.50 -39.21
N SER A 35 -29.78 16.21 -39.08
CA SER A 35 -28.81 15.72 -38.09
C SER A 35 -27.35 16.11 -38.43
N MET A 36 -27.00 16.22 -39.72
CA MET A 36 -25.71 16.79 -40.15
C MET A 36 -25.64 18.30 -39.92
N VAL A 37 -26.73 19.04 -40.11
CA VAL A 37 -26.78 20.50 -39.86
C VAL A 37 -26.70 20.79 -38.35
N ILE A 38 -27.33 19.98 -37.49
CA ILE A 38 -27.18 20.11 -36.03
C ILE A 38 -25.75 19.78 -35.59
N SER A 39 -25.12 18.76 -36.17
CA SER A 39 -23.70 18.45 -35.88
C SER A 39 -22.74 19.54 -36.39
N GLY A 40 -23.07 20.18 -37.51
CA GLY A 40 -22.30 21.30 -38.08
C GLY A 40 -22.45 22.62 -37.29
N ILE A 41 -23.65 22.92 -36.76
CA ILE A 41 -23.89 24.11 -35.92
C ILE A 41 -23.25 23.92 -34.53
N VAL A 42 -23.33 22.72 -33.94
CA VAL A 42 -22.62 22.39 -32.69
C VAL A 42 -21.10 22.45 -32.89
N ALA A 43 -20.57 22.00 -34.05
CA ALA A 43 -19.14 22.10 -34.35
C ALA A 43 -18.66 23.54 -34.63
N THR A 44 -19.53 24.43 -35.14
CA THR A 44 -19.16 25.82 -35.46
C THR A 44 -19.35 26.79 -34.28
N GLU A 45 -20.26 26.53 -33.34
CA GLU A 45 -20.27 27.23 -32.04
C GLU A 45 -19.10 26.80 -31.14
N HIS A 46 -18.69 25.52 -31.16
CA HIS A 46 -17.50 25.07 -30.40
C HIS A 46 -16.16 25.57 -30.96
N SER A 47 -16.13 26.07 -32.20
CA SER A 47 -14.90 26.55 -32.84
C SER A 47 -14.63 28.04 -32.62
N ARG A 48 -15.56 28.80 -32.04
CA ARG A 48 -15.40 30.25 -31.77
C ARG A 48 -14.96 30.61 -30.34
N GLU A 49 -14.86 29.64 -29.43
CA GLU A 49 -14.29 29.83 -28.08
C GLU A 49 -12.88 29.26 -27.91
N ARG A 50 -12.13 29.01 -28.99
CA ARG A 50 -10.68 28.75 -28.92
C ARG A 50 -9.91 30.07 -28.80
N GLY A 51 -9.99 30.66 -27.62
CA GLY A 51 -9.32 31.94 -27.35
C GLY A 51 -9.41 32.40 -25.91
N LYS A 52 -9.02 31.56 -24.94
CA LYS A 52 -8.37 31.92 -23.66
C LYS A 52 -8.26 30.68 -22.77
N ASP A 53 -7.01 30.38 -22.39
CA ASP A 53 -6.59 29.65 -21.19
C ASP A 53 -7.71 29.02 -20.34
N GLY A 54 -8.22 27.88 -20.81
CA GLY A 54 -9.27 27.12 -20.14
C GLY A 54 -8.67 25.93 -19.41
N GLY A 55 -7.92 26.19 -18.33
CA GLY A 55 -7.54 25.13 -17.40
C GLY A 55 -8.80 24.43 -16.94
N THR A 56 -8.90 23.11 -17.21
CA THR A 56 -9.97 22.26 -16.68
C THR A 56 -10.08 22.54 -15.19
N LYS A 57 -11.19 23.15 -14.75
CA LYS A 57 -11.38 23.55 -13.36
C LYS A 57 -11.50 22.28 -12.52
N THR A 58 -10.37 21.77 -12.04
CA THR A 58 -10.32 20.58 -11.18
C THR A 58 -11.11 20.91 -9.91
N THR A 59 -12.30 20.32 -9.79
CA THR A 59 -13.09 20.44 -8.57
C THR A 59 -12.52 19.45 -7.57
N LEU A 60 -11.87 19.96 -6.53
CA LEU A 60 -11.38 19.13 -5.43
C LEU A 60 -12.57 18.74 -4.56
N VAL A 61 -12.86 17.44 -4.50
CA VAL A 61 -13.84 16.87 -3.57
C VAL A 61 -13.10 16.42 -2.32
N LYS A 62 -13.64 16.75 -1.14
CA LYS A 62 -13.07 16.27 0.12
C LYS A 62 -13.30 14.76 0.20
N ALA A 63 -12.23 14.00 0.42
CA ALA A 63 -12.33 12.57 0.65
C ALA A 63 -12.81 12.29 2.08
N ASP A 64 -13.72 11.33 2.22
CA ASP A 64 -14.20 10.82 3.51
C ASP A 64 -13.46 9.54 3.95
N THR A 65 -12.74 8.90 3.02
CA THR A 65 -11.98 7.66 3.24
C THR A 65 -10.73 7.68 2.37
N ILE A 66 -9.63 7.10 2.88
CA ILE A 66 -8.44 6.80 2.08
C ILE A 66 -8.60 5.40 1.51
N ASN A 67 -8.72 5.28 0.18
CA ASN A 67 -8.80 3.97 -0.47
C ASN A 67 -7.41 3.58 -0.97
N LEU A 68 -6.89 2.45 -0.52
CA LEU A 68 -5.61 1.89 -0.96
C LEU A 68 -5.85 0.55 -1.65
N ALA A 69 -4.85 0.03 -2.35
CA ALA A 69 -4.85 -1.35 -2.81
C ALA A 69 -3.85 -2.18 -2.00
N MET A 70 -4.20 -3.44 -1.78
CA MET A 70 -3.28 -4.45 -1.23
C MET A 70 -3.42 -5.76 -2.00
N PHE A 71 -2.41 -6.60 -1.95
CA PHE A 71 -2.49 -7.96 -2.45
C PHE A 71 -3.16 -8.87 -1.40
N GLU A 72 -3.80 -9.96 -1.81
CA GLU A 72 -4.34 -10.94 -0.88
C GLU A 72 -3.20 -11.55 -0.05
N PRO A 73 -3.18 -11.35 1.27
CA PRO A 73 -2.10 -11.84 2.11
C PRO A 73 -2.30 -13.34 2.41
N ARG A 74 -1.23 -14.04 2.72
CA ARG A 74 -1.29 -15.45 3.14
C ARG A 74 -1.98 -15.59 4.50
N ASN A 75 -1.77 -14.63 5.38
CA ASN A 75 -2.46 -14.48 6.65
C ASN A 75 -2.33 -13.03 7.17
N PHE A 76 -3.22 -12.63 8.07
CA PHE A 76 -3.20 -11.30 8.72
C PHE A 76 -2.57 -11.32 10.12
N ASN A 77 -2.05 -12.47 10.59
CA ASN A 77 -1.51 -12.58 11.94
C ASN A 77 -0.28 -11.67 12.07
N VAL A 78 -0.36 -10.72 13.01
CA VAL A 78 0.67 -9.71 13.28
C VAL A 78 2.05 -10.31 13.53
N TYR A 79 2.13 -11.49 14.16
CA TYR A 79 3.38 -12.13 14.52
C TYR A 79 3.83 -13.22 13.55
N GLU A 80 3.03 -13.63 12.56
CA GLU A 80 3.39 -14.72 11.64
C GLU A 80 3.39 -14.32 10.17
N SER A 81 2.76 -13.19 9.82
CA SER A 81 2.74 -12.72 8.45
C SER A 81 4.11 -12.17 8.04
N ILE A 82 4.56 -12.61 6.86
CA ILE A 82 5.74 -12.08 6.16
C ILE A 82 5.34 -11.39 4.85
N ASP A 83 4.06 -11.03 4.71
CA ASP A 83 3.56 -10.25 3.58
C ASP A 83 3.84 -8.77 3.79
N GLU A 84 4.39 -8.12 2.76
CA GLU A 84 4.82 -6.71 2.82
C GLU A 84 3.67 -5.76 3.16
N ASP A 85 2.49 -5.94 2.55
CA ASP A 85 1.34 -5.08 2.86
C ASP A 85 0.91 -5.22 4.32
N ILE A 86 1.01 -6.42 4.89
CA ILE A 86 0.70 -6.67 6.31
C ILE A 86 1.73 -6.01 7.21
N PHE A 87 3.01 -6.03 6.83
CA PHE A 87 4.04 -5.29 7.55
C PHE A 87 3.70 -3.78 7.65
N TYR A 88 3.29 -3.15 6.55
CA TYR A 88 2.88 -1.74 6.57
C TYR A 88 1.58 -1.50 7.34
N ILE A 89 0.58 -2.37 7.20
CA ILE A 89 -0.67 -2.29 7.97
C ILE A 89 -0.39 -2.41 9.46
N ASN A 90 0.53 -3.30 9.86
CA ASN A 90 0.89 -3.48 11.26
C ASN A 90 1.48 -2.20 11.87
N GLN A 91 2.25 -1.40 11.12
CA GLN A 91 2.74 -0.10 11.59
C GLN A 91 1.62 0.94 11.79
N LEU A 92 0.45 0.74 11.18
CA LEU A 92 -0.72 1.60 11.39
C LEU A 92 -1.58 1.14 12.58
N VAL A 93 -1.56 -0.16 12.89
CA VAL A 93 -2.45 -0.77 13.88
C VAL A 93 -1.78 -0.95 15.25
N TYR A 94 -0.48 -1.21 15.27
CA TYR A 94 0.26 -1.57 16.48
C TYR A 94 1.39 -0.59 16.74
N SER A 95 1.53 -0.17 17.99
CA SER A 95 2.73 0.51 18.47
C SER A 95 3.78 -0.50 18.94
N SER A 96 5.01 -0.03 19.10
CA SER A 96 6.16 -0.79 19.61
C SER A 96 6.81 -0.05 20.78
N LEU A 97 7.81 -0.63 21.45
CA LEU A 97 8.56 0.10 22.49
C LEU A 97 9.37 1.24 21.87
N PHE A 98 10.08 0.93 20.79
CA PHE A 98 10.88 1.86 20.01
C PHE A 98 10.49 1.78 18.54
N LYS A 99 10.78 2.84 17.78
CA LYS A 99 10.55 2.94 16.34
C LYS A 99 11.71 3.63 15.65
N LEU A 100 11.77 3.49 14.33
CA LEU A 100 12.71 4.22 13.49
C LEU A 100 12.09 5.57 13.08
N ASP A 101 12.87 6.64 13.19
CA ASP A 101 12.49 7.94 12.65
C ASP A 101 12.71 8.00 11.11
N LYS A 102 12.41 9.15 10.51
CA LYS A 102 12.59 9.38 9.06
C LYS A 102 14.03 9.23 8.56
N ASN A 103 15.01 9.28 9.47
CA ASN A 103 16.43 9.12 9.19
C ASN A 103 16.93 7.75 9.66
N LEU A 104 16.02 6.82 9.99
CA LEU A 104 16.32 5.47 10.50
C LEU A 104 17.01 5.45 11.86
N ASN A 105 16.93 6.52 12.65
CA ASN A 105 17.40 6.49 14.04
C ASN A 105 16.37 5.83 14.94
N ILE A 106 16.84 5.06 15.92
CA ILE A 106 15.97 4.47 16.93
C ILE A 106 15.49 5.56 17.89
N THR A 107 14.18 5.65 18.08
CA THR A 107 13.52 6.62 18.95
C THR A 107 12.43 5.95 19.79
N PRO A 108 12.11 6.43 21.00
CA PRO A 108 11.00 5.92 21.79
C PRO A 108 9.66 6.05 21.05
N ASP A 109 8.82 5.01 21.15
CA ASP A 109 7.43 5.08 20.71
C ASP A 109 6.46 5.12 21.89
N VAL A 110 6.09 3.99 22.52
CA VAL A 110 5.26 4.01 23.75
C VAL A 110 6.05 4.27 25.02
N VAL A 111 7.37 4.36 24.91
CA VAL A 111 8.31 4.56 26.03
C VAL A 111 8.41 6.04 26.40
N SER A 112 8.29 6.36 27.69
CA SER A 112 8.48 7.70 28.25
C SER A 112 9.93 7.92 28.71
N LYS A 113 10.56 6.88 29.26
CA LYS A 113 11.94 6.90 29.75
C LYS A 113 12.56 5.50 29.63
N TYR A 114 13.85 5.44 29.37
CA TYR A 114 14.60 4.18 29.42
C TYR A 114 16.06 4.41 29.84
N SER A 115 16.73 3.32 30.22
CA SER A 115 18.18 3.27 30.39
C SER A 115 18.70 1.89 29.96
N VAL A 116 19.85 1.85 29.30
CA VAL A 116 20.51 0.61 28.87
C VAL A 116 21.69 0.33 29.80
N ASP A 117 21.73 -0.86 30.37
CA ASP A 117 22.89 -1.40 31.09
C ASP A 117 23.47 -2.54 30.26
N THR A 118 24.46 -2.21 29.43
CA THR A 118 25.14 -3.19 28.57
C THR A 118 25.99 -4.17 29.35
N SER A 119 26.40 -3.86 30.59
CA SER A 119 27.22 -4.76 31.39
C SER A 119 26.41 -5.94 31.90
N ASN A 120 25.16 -5.70 32.28
CA ASN A 120 24.24 -6.74 32.76
C ASN A 120 23.31 -7.27 31.66
N GLY A 121 23.30 -6.65 30.47
CA GLY A 121 22.39 -7.03 29.39
C GLY A 121 20.95 -6.66 29.68
N GLU A 122 20.73 -5.47 30.24
CA GLU A 122 19.41 -5.03 30.70
C GLU A 122 18.98 -3.72 30.05
N VAL A 123 17.68 -3.60 29.79
CA VAL A 123 17.05 -2.34 29.38
C VAL A 123 15.89 -2.05 30.33
N ASN A 124 16.05 -1.02 31.16
CA ASN A 124 15.00 -0.54 32.06
C ASN A 124 14.08 0.40 31.29
N ILE A 125 12.76 0.18 31.38
CA ILE A 125 11.76 0.88 30.57
C ILE A 125 10.63 1.41 31.47
N SER A 126 10.24 2.65 31.21
CA SER A 126 9.00 3.26 31.68
C SER A 126 8.11 3.57 30.47
N LEU A 127 6.86 3.12 30.51
CA LEU A 127 5.84 3.41 29.50
C LEU A 127 5.27 4.83 29.69
N LYS A 128 4.66 5.37 28.63
CA LYS A 128 3.82 6.57 28.71
C LYS A 128 2.50 6.23 29.42
N ASP A 129 2.02 7.16 30.25
CA ASP A 129 0.80 6.95 31.04
C ASP A 129 -0.48 6.91 30.19
N ASN A 130 -0.49 7.60 29.06
CA ASN A 130 -1.68 7.82 28.24
C ASN A 130 -1.81 6.88 27.03
N VAL A 131 -1.02 5.80 26.96
CA VAL A 131 -1.07 4.87 25.83
C VAL A 131 -2.21 3.87 26.04
N LYS A 132 -3.14 3.86 25.10
CA LYS A 132 -4.33 3.01 25.12
C LYS A 132 -4.44 2.18 23.85
N PHE A 133 -5.00 0.99 24.01
CA PHE A 133 -5.45 0.17 22.90
C PHE A 133 -6.71 0.76 22.26
N SER A 134 -7.02 0.29 21.06
CA SER A 134 -8.17 0.75 20.27
C SER A 134 -9.54 0.45 20.89
N ASP A 135 -9.62 -0.47 21.85
CA ASP A 135 -10.81 -0.72 22.66
C ASP A 135 -10.94 0.23 23.88
N GLY A 136 -9.89 1.01 24.17
CA GLY A 136 -9.83 1.97 25.28
C GLY A 136 -9.12 1.45 26.55
N SER A 137 -8.75 0.17 26.57
CA SER A 137 -7.91 -0.40 27.65
C SER A 137 -6.51 0.21 27.64
N ASP A 138 -5.85 0.25 28.80
CA ASP A 138 -4.49 0.77 28.92
C ASP A 138 -3.47 -0.25 28.43
N LEU A 139 -2.38 0.24 27.80
CA LEU A 139 -1.20 -0.57 27.49
C LEU A 139 -0.28 -0.61 28.70
N GLU A 140 0.03 -1.81 29.18
CA GLU A 140 0.82 -2.07 30.38
C GLU A 140 2.03 -2.98 30.10
N SER A 141 2.93 -3.08 31.09
CA SER A 141 4.11 -3.97 31.06
C SER A 141 3.73 -5.44 30.78
N SER A 142 2.54 -5.87 31.21
CA SER A 142 2.01 -7.22 30.97
C SER A 142 1.72 -7.50 29.50
N ASP A 143 1.28 -6.50 28.72
CA ASP A 143 1.05 -6.61 27.29
C ASP A 143 2.36 -6.77 26.51
N VAL A 144 3.40 -6.06 26.94
CA VAL A 144 4.76 -6.19 26.38
C VAL A 144 5.27 -7.61 26.62
N LYS A 145 5.14 -8.12 27.84
CA LYS A 145 5.54 -9.49 28.17
C LYS A 145 4.75 -10.52 27.35
N ALA A 146 3.43 -10.39 27.27
CA ALA A 146 2.57 -11.29 26.50
C ALA A 146 2.92 -11.28 25.01
N SER A 147 3.26 -10.11 24.45
CA SER A 147 3.69 -9.96 23.06
C SER A 147 5.00 -10.71 22.80
N VAL A 148 6.00 -10.59 23.69
CA VAL A 148 7.24 -11.37 23.62
C VAL A 148 6.96 -12.88 23.70
N ASP A 149 6.16 -13.30 24.68
CA ASP A 149 5.81 -14.72 24.85
C ASP A 149 5.12 -15.29 23.59
N ARG A 150 4.25 -14.51 22.92
CA ARG A 150 3.59 -14.89 21.67
C ARG A 150 4.57 -15.02 20.50
N ILE A 151 5.53 -14.10 20.38
CA ILE A 151 6.58 -14.16 19.35
C ILE A 151 7.47 -15.41 19.58
N ILE A 152 7.87 -15.67 20.82
CA ILE A 152 8.66 -16.86 21.17
C ILE A 152 7.90 -18.15 20.83
N ALA A 153 6.61 -18.23 21.17
CA ALA A 153 5.77 -19.39 20.87
C ALA A 153 5.51 -19.60 19.36
N ALA A 154 5.63 -18.55 18.54
CA ALA A 154 5.57 -18.66 17.09
C ALA A 154 6.86 -19.27 16.48
N GLU A 155 7.97 -19.23 17.22
CA GLU A 155 9.30 -19.67 16.78
C GLU A 155 9.70 -19.03 15.44
N SER A 156 10.40 -19.76 14.58
CA SER A 156 10.86 -19.31 13.26
C SER A 156 9.74 -18.90 12.29
N ARG A 157 8.47 -19.15 12.62
CA ARG A 157 7.33 -18.62 11.84
C ARG A 157 7.17 -17.11 12.03
N SER A 158 7.68 -16.54 13.13
CA SER A 158 7.62 -15.11 13.35
C SER A 158 8.82 -14.40 12.74
N PRO A 159 8.61 -13.32 11.96
CA PRO A 159 9.71 -12.46 11.51
C PRO A 159 10.40 -11.76 12.68
N TYR A 160 9.74 -11.64 13.85
CA TYR A 160 10.30 -11.01 15.04
C TYR A 160 11.06 -11.97 15.95
N PHE A 161 11.04 -13.28 15.66
CA PHE A 161 11.64 -14.29 16.53
C PHE A 161 13.13 -14.07 16.74
N VAL A 162 13.87 -13.71 15.69
CA VAL A 162 15.32 -13.44 15.75
C VAL A 162 15.69 -12.33 16.75
N TYR A 163 14.76 -11.42 17.04
CA TYR A 163 14.93 -10.35 18.02
C TYR A 163 14.45 -10.78 19.40
N ALA A 164 13.22 -11.30 19.49
CA ALA A 164 12.62 -11.71 20.76
C ALA A 164 13.37 -12.87 21.42
N SER A 165 13.94 -13.81 20.63
CA SER A 165 14.70 -14.96 21.15
C SER A 165 15.99 -14.57 21.88
N LYS A 166 16.42 -13.32 21.75
CA LYS A 166 17.55 -12.76 22.52
C LYS A 166 17.14 -12.30 23.91
N ILE A 167 15.85 -12.11 24.16
CA ILE A 167 15.31 -11.75 25.46
C ILE A 167 15.27 -13.03 26.32
N ASN A 168 15.88 -12.95 27.51
CA ASN A 168 15.80 -14.01 28.50
C ASN A 168 14.44 -13.98 29.20
N HIS A 169 14.08 -12.84 29.77
CA HIS A 169 12.77 -12.59 30.36
C HIS A 169 12.47 -11.09 30.50
N ILE A 170 11.21 -10.77 30.81
CA ILE A 170 10.78 -9.42 31.20
C ILE A 170 10.45 -9.44 32.69
N GLN A 171 11.21 -8.67 33.48
CA GLN A 171 10.95 -8.46 34.89
C GLN A 171 10.00 -7.27 35.06
N ILE A 172 8.74 -7.55 35.39
CA ILE A 172 7.73 -6.53 35.64
C ILE A 172 7.93 -5.96 37.04
N ASN A 173 8.17 -4.65 37.14
CA ASN A 173 8.25 -3.95 38.42
C ASN A 173 6.87 -3.41 38.83
N ASP A 174 6.15 -2.83 37.86
CA ASP A 174 4.75 -2.42 37.97
C ASP A 174 4.09 -2.33 36.58
N SER A 175 2.86 -1.78 36.50
CA SER A 175 2.09 -1.71 35.25
C SER A 175 2.72 -0.83 34.15
N LYS A 176 3.65 0.08 34.49
CA LYS A 176 4.32 0.97 33.54
C LYS A 176 5.84 0.82 33.55
N ASN A 177 6.42 0.18 34.56
CA ASN A 177 7.86 0.02 34.70
C ASN A 177 8.27 -1.45 34.67
N PHE A 178 9.25 -1.78 33.85
CA PHE A 178 9.78 -3.13 33.72
C PHE A 178 11.21 -3.11 33.20
N THR A 179 11.90 -4.24 33.35
CA THR A 179 13.24 -4.46 32.85
C THR A 179 13.22 -5.59 31.84
N VAL A 180 13.73 -5.34 30.64
CA VAL A 180 14.00 -6.40 29.66
C VAL A 180 15.40 -6.94 29.92
N VAL A 181 15.49 -8.21 30.27
CA VAL A 181 16.76 -8.90 30.54
C VAL A 181 17.08 -9.77 29.33
N PHE A 182 18.26 -9.59 28.74
CA PHE A 182 18.71 -10.31 27.55
C PHE A 182 19.57 -11.53 27.91
N ASN A 183 19.69 -12.47 26.97
CA ASN A 183 20.52 -13.68 27.11
C ASN A 183 22.02 -13.36 27.14
N SER A 184 22.43 -12.23 26.57
CA SER A 184 23.81 -11.74 26.61
C SER A 184 23.85 -10.21 26.69
N ALA A 185 24.95 -9.70 27.27
CA ALA A 185 25.27 -8.27 27.31
C ALA A 185 25.22 -7.60 25.93
N SER A 186 25.72 -8.28 24.88
CA SER A 186 25.73 -7.76 23.51
C SER A 186 24.36 -7.67 22.86
N ASP A 187 23.35 -8.36 23.40
CA ASP A 187 21.99 -8.35 22.86
C ASP A 187 21.14 -7.19 23.37
N ALA A 188 21.59 -6.47 24.41
CA ALA A 188 20.89 -5.32 25.00
C ALA A 188 20.92 -4.07 24.09
N ALA A 189 20.30 -4.21 22.92
CA ALA A 189 20.19 -3.20 21.89
C ALA A 189 18.71 -2.89 21.62
N LEU A 190 18.40 -1.60 21.45
CA LEU A 190 17.03 -1.10 21.37
C LEU A 190 16.31 -1.51 20.08
N ASP A 191 17.05 -1.82 19.03
CA ASP A 191 16.53 -2.34 17.76
C ASP A 191 15.87 -3.72 17.93
N ASN A 192 16.38 -4.56 18.85
CA ASN A 192 15.75 -5.83 19.21
C ASN A 192 14.36 -5.64 19.88
N LEU A 193 13.97 -4.41 20.22
CA LEU A 193 12.71 -4.06 20.87
C LEU A 193 11.71 -3.36 19.93
N ILE A 194 11.98 -3.40 18.62
CA ILE A 194 11.10 -2.87 17.57
C ILE A 194 10.23 -4.02 17.04
N PHE A 195 9.17 -4.34 17.77
CA PHE A 195 8.15 -5.30 17.36
C PHE A 195 6.76 -4.88 17.84
N PRO A 196 5.67 -5.35 17.18
CA PRO A 196 4.30 -4.99 17.54
C PRO A 196 3.92 -5.42 18.97
N ILE A 197 3.36 -4.50 19.75
CA ILE A 197 2.72 -4.80 21.03
C ILE A 197 1.22 -4.97 20.81
N THR A 198 0.66 -6.05 21.34
CA THR A 198 -0.77 -6.38 21.28
C THR A 198 -1.34 -6.50 22.67
N SER A 199 -2.64 -6.23 22.83
CA SER A 199 -3.33 -6.42 24.11
C SER A 199 -3.18 -7.87 24.60
N ALA A 200 -2.89 -8.04 25.89
CA ALA A 200 -2.80 -9.32 26.57
C ALA A 200 -4.17 -9.99 26.74
N GLY A 201 -5.27 -9.22 26.62
CA GLY A 201 -6.64 -9.73 26.63
C GLY A 201 -6.85 -10.86 25.61
N GLU A 202 -7.90 -11.67 25.81
CA GLU A 202 -8.10 -12.96 25.12
C GLU A 202 -7.94 -12.86 23.60
N TYR A 203 -6.72 -13.11 23.16
CA TYR A 203 -6.39 -13.42 21.79
C TYR A 203 -6.67 -14.91 21.64
N LYS A 204 -7.79 -15.27 21.02
CA LYS A 204 -8.03 -16.70 20.76
C LYS A 204 -6.92 -17.17 19.83
N LYS A 205 -6.30 -18.30 20.17
CA LYS A 205 -5.32 -18.97 19.32
C LYS A 205 -5.92 -19.15 17.92
N GLY A 206 -5.38 -18.46 16.92
CA GLY A 206 -5.87 -18.50 15.53
C GLY A 206 -6.67 -17.27 15.07
N GLU A 207 -6.95 -16.29 15.93
CA GLU A 207 -7.48 -15.01 15.47
C GLU A 207 -6.42 -14.24 14.68
N SER A 208 -6.86 -13.61 13.58
CA SER A 208 -5.96 -12.94 12.64
C SER A 208 -5.82 -11.44 12.89
N PHE A 209 -6.62 -10.85 13.80
CA PHE A 209 -6.66 -9.41 14.03
C PHE A 209 -6.56 -9.11 15.53
N ALA A 210 -5.37 -8.70 15.98
CA ALA A 210 -5.15 -8.31 17.38
C ALA A 210 -5.55 -6.86 17.63
N ILE A 211 -5.95 -6.61 18.87
CA ILE A 211 -6.17 -5.25 19.36
C ILE A 211 -4.82 -4.58 19.52
N GLY A 212 -4.60 -3.51 18.77
CA GLY A 212 -3.40 -2.68 18.80
C GLY A 212 -3.68 -1.28 19.32
N SER A 213 -2.59 -0.55 19.58
CA SER A 213 -2.53 0.81 20.14
C SER A 213 -2.07 1.87 19.14
N GLY A 214 -1.96 1.51 17.85
CA GLY A 214 -1.58 2.42 16.77
C GLY A 214 -2.67 3.42 16.39
N PRO A 215 -2.41 4.30 15.39
CA PRO A 215 -3.35 5.33 14.94
C PRO A 215 -4.65 4.78 14.32
N TYR A 216 -4.67 3.52 13.92
CA TYR A 216 -5.81 2.84 13.34
C TYR A 216 -6.12 1.52 14.05
N ALA A 217 -7.34 1.01 13.85
CA ALA A 217 -7.79 -0.27 14.37
C ALA A 217 -8.51 -1.07 13.28
N TYR A 218 -8.39 -2.39 13.30
CA TYR A 218 -9.18 -3.25 12.42
C TYR A 218 -10.68 -3.05 12.69
N SER A 219 -11.46 -2.83 11.63
CA SER A 219 -12.91 -2.56 11.71
C SER A 219 -13.77 -3.47 10.85
N GLY A 220 -13.16 -4.18 9.89
CA GLY A 220 -13.85 -5.17 9.10
C GLY A 220 -12.96 -5.79 8.03
N HIS A 221 -13.28 -7.02 7.64
CA HIS A 221 -12.62 -7.71 6.55
C HIS A 221 -13.66 -8.50 5.75
N GLU A 222 -13.65 -8.31 4.44
CA GLU A 222 -14.40 -9.12 3.49
C GLU A 222 -13.38 -9.91 2.65
N SER A 223 -13.35 -11.23 2.83
CA SER A 223 -12.38 -12.11 2.18
C SER A 223 -12.35 -11.91 0.66
N GLY A 224 -11.16 -11.74 0.10
CA GLY A 224 -10.95 -11.48 -1.34
C GLY A 224 -11.41 -10.12 -1.83
N LYS A 225 -11.88 -9.22 -0.96
CA LYS A 225 -12.47 -7.92 -1.34
C LYS A 225 -11.84 -6.74 -0.62
N THR A 226 -12.01 -6.65 0.70
CA THR A 226 -11.58 -5.47 1.45
C THR A 226 -11.05 -5.78 2.84
N LEU A 227 -10.13 -4.93 3.31
CA LEU A 227 -9.76 -4.80 4.71
C LEU A 227 -9.98 -3.34 5.12
N LYS A 228 -10.70 -3.11 6.22
CA LYS A 228 -11.12 -1.78 6.67
C LYS A 228 -10.45 -1.45 7.99
N LEU A 229 -9.81 -0.29 8.06
CA LEU A 229 -9.26 0.28 9.28
C LEU A 229 -10.05 1.52 9.70
N ALA A 230 -10.56 1.52 10.93
CA ALA A 230 -11.15 2.69 11.56
C ALA A 230 -10.06 3.51 12.26
N VAL A 231 -10.31 4.80 12.42
CA VAL A 231 -9.44 5.68 13.23
C VAL A 231 -9.48 5.22 14.69
N ASN A 232 -8.32 5.04 15.31
CA ASN A 232 -8.22 4.83 16.74
C ASN A 232 -8.40 6.17 17.47
N LYS A 233 -9.57 6.38 18.06
CA LYS A 233 -9.88 7.61 18.82
C LYS A 233 -9.07 7.77 20.11
N TYR A 234 -8.37 6.73 20.56
CA TYR A 234 -7.55 6.73 21.76
C TYR A 234 -6.04 6.87 21.48
N TYR A 235 -5.65 7.06 20.22
CA TYR A 235 -4.23 7.17 19.87
C TYR A 235 -3.58 8.41 20.53
N TYR A 236 -2.42 8.20 21.16
CA TYR A 236 -1.75 9.19 22.00
C TYR A 236 -1.00 10.27 21.22
N ASP A 237 -0.67 10.04 19.94
CA ASP A 237 0.18 10.91 19.11
C ASP A 237 -0.58 11.50 17.92
N GLY A 238 -1.79 12.01 18.17
CA GLY A 238 -2.60 12.72 17.19
C GLY A 238 -3.59 11.85 16.42
N ILE A 239 -4.87 12.18 16.50
CA ILE A 239 -5.95 11.36 15.92
C ILE A 239 -5.98 11.54 14.40
N ALA A 240 -5.94 10.42 13.67
CA ALA A 240 -6.11 10.39 12.23
C ALA A 240 -7.48 10.94 11.80
N LYS A 241 -7.55 11.56 10.61
CA LYS A 241 -8.75 12.27 10.17
C LYS A 241 -9.76 11.39 9.43
N LEU A 242 -9.27 10.39 8.71
CA LEU A 242 -10.07 9.58 7.78
C LEU A 242 -9.77 8.11 8.03
N PRO A 243 -10.76 7.20 7.92
CA PRO A 243 -10.53 5.77 7.89
C PRO A 243 -9.80 5.33 6.60
N ILE A 244 -9.28 4.11 6.61
CA ILE A 244 -8.59 3.51 5.47
C ILE A 244 -9.36 2.26 5.02
N VAL A 245 -9.55 2.11 3.71
CA VAL A 245 -10.04 0.88 3.09
C VAL A 245 -8.99 0.37 2.14
N PHE A 246 -8.46 -0.82 2.41
CA PHE A 246 -7.62 -1.56 1.49
C PHE A 246 -8.50 -2.44 0.59
N ASN A 247 -8.42 -2.19 -0.71
CA ASN A 247 -9.06 -2.98 -1.75
C ASN A 247 -8.11 -4.11 -2.13
N ILE A 248 -8.56 -5.36 -1.94
CA ILE A 248 -7.72 -6.52 -2.18
C ILE A 248 -7.75 -6.87 -3.68
N VAL A 249 -6.57 -6.88 -4.29
CA VAL A 249 -6.38 -7.22 -5.70
C VAL A 249 -5.61 -8.53 -5.84
N LYS A 250 -5.93 -9.30 -6.89
CA LYS A 250 -5.22 -10.53 -7.25
C LYS A 250 -3.98 -10.29 -8.11
N ASP A 251 -3.82 -9.07 -8.62
CA ASP A 251 -2.69 -8.67 -9.45
C ASP A 251 -2.43 -7.17 -9.21
N ARG A 252 -1.19 -6.79 -8.92
CA ARG A 252 -0.82 -5.38 -8.73
C ARG A 252 -0.85 -4.58 -10.03
N SER A 253 -0.77 -5.24 -11.19
CA SER A 253 -0.78 -4.59 -12.50
C SER A 253 -2.07 -3.80 -12.79
N VAL A 254 -3.17 -4.11 -12.10
CA VAL A 254 -4.45 -3.40 -12.27
C VAL A 254 -4.54 -2.09 -11.49
N ILE A 255 -3.69 -1.89 -10.46
CA ILE A 255 -3.76 -0.75 -9.54
C ILE A 255 -3.68 0.61 -10.26
N PRO A 256 -2.80 0.82 -11.26
CA PRO A 256 -2.78 2.08 -12.00
C PRO A 256 -4.11 2.39 -12.71
N GLY A 257 -4.83 1.36 -13.18
CA GLY A 257 -6.19 1.50 -13.73
C GLY A 257 -7.21 1.90 -12.65
N LEU A 258 -7.14 1.26 -11.48
CA LEU A 258 -7.98 1.63 -10.33
C LEU A 258 -7.76 3.08 -9.88
N MET A 259 -6.53 3.60 -10.00
CA MET A 259 -6.23 5.02 -9.72
C MET A 259 -6.97 5.91 -10.71
N THR A 260 -6.87 5.63 -12.01
CA THR A 260 -7.57 6.43 -13.04
C THR A 260 -9.09 6.37 -12.97
N MET A 261 -9.64 5.38 -12.28
CA MET A 261 -11.08 5.22 -12.01
C MET A 261 -11.49 5.81 -10.65
N ASP A 262 -10.58 6.49 -9.95
CA ASP A 262 -10.77 7.06 -8.60
C ASP A 262 -11.18 6.02 -7.54
N VAL A 263 -10.88 4.73 -7.77
CA VAL A 263 -11.15 3.63 -6.82
C VAL A 263 -10.09 3.61 -5.72
N VAL A 264 -8.84 3.91 -6.05
CA VAL A 264 -7.74 4.05 -5.08
C VAL A 264 -7.23 5.48 -5.08
N THR A 265 -6.92 5.98 -3.89
CA THR A 265 -6.44 7.34 -3.63
C THR A 265 -4.95 7.49 -3.93
N ALA A 266 -4.17 6.46 -3.61
CA ALA A 266 -2.72 6.43 -3.82
C ALA A 266 -2.23 4.98 -3.84
N TYR A 267 -1.07 4.76 -4.44
CA TYR A 267 -0.37 3.49 -4.41
C TYR A 267 1.14 3.70 -4.54
N LEU A 268 1.91 2.70 -4.12
CA LEU A 268 3.33 2.61 -4.37
C LEU A 268 3.56 1.71 -5.58
N ASN A 269 4.39 2.17 -6.53
CA ASN A 269 4.87 1.34 -7.62
C ASN A 269 6.40 1.23 -7.56
N LYS A 270 6.90 -0.01 -7.46
CA LYS A 270 8.33 -0.33 -7.42
C LYS A 270 8.85 -0.89 -8.74
N THR A 271 8.00 -1.04 -9.76
CA THR A 271 8.40 -1.59 -11.05
C THR A 271 9.26 -0.60 -11.84
N GLN A 272 10.15 -1.13 -12.69
CA GLN A 272 11.05 -0.32 -13.53
C GLN A 272 10.29 0.60 -14.51
N ASP A 273 9.04 0.26 -14.86
CA ASP A 273 8.17 1.03 -15.75
C ASP A 273 7.22 2.01 -15.01
N ALA A 274 7.37 2.19 -13.69
CA ALA A 274 6.50 3.03 -12.89
C ALA A 274 6.37 4.47 -13.42
N ASP A 275 7.49 5.08 -13.84
CA ASP A 275 7.50 6.42 -14.43
C ASP A 275 6.71 6.47 -15.74
N SER A 276 6.90 5.48 -16.61
CA SER A 276 6.22 5.38 -17.90
C SER A 276 4.70 5.22 -17.70
N ILE A 277 4.29 4.33 -16.80
CA ILE A 277 2.89 4.13 -16.43
C ILE A 277 2.27 5.44 -15.90
N ALA A 278 2.97 6.14 -15.01
CA ALA A 278 2.47 7.40 -14.45
C ALA A 278 2.31 8.48 -15.51
N GLN A 279 3.25 8.58 -16.46
CA GLN A 279 3.18 9.53 -17.57
C GLN A 279 2.04 9.21 -18.55
N ASP A 280 1.91 7.95 -18.97
CA ASP A 280 0.84 7.47 -19.86
C ASP A 280 -0.54 7.76 -19.27
N LYS A 281 -0.71 7.43 -17.98
CA LYS A 281 -1.97 7.65 -17.24
C LYS A 281 -2.14 9.08 -16.71
N LYS A 282 -1.19 9.97 -16.98
CA LYS A 282 -1.19 11.37 -16.52
C LYS A 282 -1.35 11.51 -15.01
N LEU A 283 -0.75 10.60 -14.25
CA LEU A 283 -0.79 10.57 -12.79
C LEU A 283 0.25 11.54 -12.21
N LYS A 284 -0.09 12.15 -11.07
CA LYS A 284 0.90 12.87 -10.25
C LYS A 284 1.66 11.84 -9.42
N TYR A 285 2.99 11.93 -9.42
CA TYR A 285 3.83 11.01 -8.67
C TYR A 285 5.06 11.73 -8.10
N LYS A 286 5.66 11.12 -7.07
CA LYS A 286 6.92 11.54 -6.48
C LYS A 286 7.82 10.30 -6.34
N LYS A 287 9.08 10.44 -6.71
CA LYS A 287 10.09 9.41 -6.47
C LYS A 287 10.52 9.41 -5.01
N LEU A 288 10.63 8.23 -4.44
CA LEU A 288 11.14 7.99 -3.09
C LEU A 288 12.39 7.13 -3.21
N ALA A 289 13.44 7.47 -2.46
CA ALA A 289 14.57 6.57 -2.32
C ALA A 289 14.11 5.36 -1.50
N SER A 290 14.36 4.15 -2.01
CA SER A 290 14.11 2.92 -1.28
C SER A 290 15.34 2.52 -0.46
N GLY A 291 15.13 1.72 0.58
CA GLY A 291 16.20 0.98 1.25
C GLY A 291 16.50 -0.36 0.57
N GLU A 292 16.03 -0.57 -0.66
CA GLU A 292 16.27 -1.80 -1.42
C GLU A 292 17.62 -1.70 -2.14
N LEU A 293 18.45 -2.73 -1.97
CA LEU A 293 19.76 -2.80 -2.57
C LEU A 293 19.88 -4.08 -3.40
N GLU A 294 20.28 -3.91 -4.66
CA GLU A 294 20.79 -4.99 -5.48
C GLU A 294 22.30 -4.95 -5.49
N TYR A 295 22.93 -6.08 -5.19
CA TYR A 295 24.38 -6.20 -5.16
C TYR A 295 24.85 -7.55 -5.69
N LEU A 296 26.09 -7.59 -6.19
CA LEU A 296 26.76 -8.83 -6.55
C LEU A 296 27.53 -9.37 -5.33
N GLY A 297 27.00 -10.42 -4.70
CA GLY A 297 27.68 -11.15 -3.64
C GLY A 297 28.70 -12.16 -4.18
N PHE A 298 29.88 -12.25 -3.56
CA PHE A 298 30.90 -13.24 -3.90
C PHE A 298 30.95 -14.35 -2.85
N ASN A 299 30.77 -15.60 -3.27
CA ASN A 299 31.02 -16.74 -2.39
C ASN A 299 32.53 -16.94 -2.21
N HIS A 300 33.07 -16.62 -1.04
CA HIS A 300 34.50 -16.71 -0.76
C HIS A 300 35.06 -18.15 -0.69
N GLU A 301 34.20 -19.17 -0.61
CA GLU A 301 34.62 -20.58 -0.67
C GLU A 301 34.96 -21.02 -2.11
N ASN A 302 34.47 -20.30 -3.12
CA ASN A 302 34.82 -20.58 -4.51
C ASN A 302 36.29 -20.24 -4.78
N LYS A 303 36.99 -21.14 -5.49
CA LYS A 303 38.42 -21.04 -5.82
C LYS A 303 38.85 -19.70 -6.42
N TYR A 304 38.02 -19.08 -7.26
CA TYR A 304 38.33 -17.80 -7.90
C TYR A 304 37.92 -16.61 -7.01
N CYS A 305 36.73 -16.69 -6.43
CA CYS A 305 36.17 -15.62 -5.62
C CYS A 305 36.88 -15.43 -4.28
N SER A 306 37.65 -16.42 -3.79
CA SER A 306 38.53 -16.27 -2.63
C SER A 306 39.61 -15.20 -2.83
N ASN A 307 40.07 -14.99 -4.08
CA ASN A 307 41.07 -13.98 -4.42
C ASN A 307 40.44 -12.57 -4.53
N SER A 308 40.85 -11.64 -3.67
CA SER A 308 40.35 -10.27 -3.68
C SER A 308 40.60 -9.52 -4.98
N LYS A 309 41.73 -9.78 -5.66
CA LYS A 309 42.04 -9.15 -6.96
C LYS A 309 41.05 -9.57 -8.04
N PHE A 310 40.57 -10.82 -8.01
CA PHE A 310 39.54 -11.30 -8.92
C PHE A 310 38.22 -10.56 -8.68
N ARG A 311 37.78 -10.45 -7.42
CA ARG A 311 36.56 -9.71 -7.07
C ARG A 311 36.62 -8.25 -7.51
N ILE A 312 37.74 -7.56 -7.24
CA ILE A 312 37.96 -6.17 -7.67
C ILE A 312 37.90 -6.05 -9.20
N ALA A 313 38.48 -7.00 -9.94
CA ALA A 313 38.44 -6.98 -11.41
C ALA A 313 37.00 -7.11 -11.94
N ILE A 314 36.20 -8.03 -11.38
CA ILE A 314 34.79 -8.18 -11.75
C ILE A 314 33.99 -6.92 -11.38
N SER A 315 34.14 -6.39 -10.17
CA SER A 315 33.43 -5.17 -9.74
C SER A 315 33.75 -3.98 -10.64
N LYS A 316 35.00 -3.82 -11.11
CA LYS A 316 35.39 -2.75 -12.05
C LYS A 316 34.92 -2.99 -13.49
N ALA A 317 34.63 -4.23 -13.87
CA ALA A 317 34.12 -4.56 -15.20
C ALA A 317 32.62 -4.28 -15.35
N ILE A 318 31.89 -4.16 -14.25
CA ILE A 318 30.46 -3.88 -14.23
C ILE A 318 30.23 -2.37 -14.32
N ASP A 319 29.52 -1.95 -15.37
CA ASP A 319 29.12 -0.55 -15.58
C ASP A 319 27.74 -0.30 -14.95
N SER A 320 27.72 0.00 -13.66
CA SER A 320 26.49 0.26 -12.92
C SER A 320 25.68 1.43 -13.51
N SER A 321 26.34 2.41 -14.13
CA SER A 321 25.65 3.53 -14.77
C SER A 321 24.82 3.06 -15.97
N LYS A 322 25.34 2.13 -16.78
CA LYS A 322 24.58 1.52 -17.88
C LYS A 322 23.42 0.66 -17.37
N ILE A 323 23.62 -0.10 -16.30
CA ILE A 323 22.55 -0.90 -15.68
C ILE A 323 21.42 0.04 -15.21
N ILE A 324 21.75 1.10 -14.46
CA ILE A 324 20.76 2.08 -14.00
C ILE A 324 20.00 2.70 -15.19
N LYS A 325 20.72 3.09 -16.25
CA LYS A 325 20.11 3.74 -17.42
C LYS A 325 19.20 2.80 -18.22
N TYR A 326 19.68 1.60 -18.56
CA TYR A 326 19.00 0.73 -19.53
C TYR A 326 18.10 -0.31 -18.90
N ASN A 327 18.38 -0.75 -17.66
CA ASN A 327 17.55 -1.73 -16.94
C ASN A 327 16.59 -1.04 -15.97
N TYR A 328 17.01 0.02 -15.27
CA TYR A 328 16.15 0.73 -14.31
C TYR A 328 15.52 2.01 -14.87
N ALA A 329 15.72 2.33 -16.15
CA ALA A 329 15.24 3.59 -16.75
C ALA A 329 15.61 4.85 -15.94
N GLY A 330 16.75 4.81 -15.23
CA GLY A 330 17.18 5.89 -14.33
C GLY A 330 16.51 5.92 -12.96
N ALA A 331 15.73 4.91 -12.59
CA ALA A 331 15.03 4.79 -11.30
C ALA A 331 15.87 4.05 -10.23
N ALA A 332 17.18 4.27 -10.21
CA ALA A 332 18.10 3.71 -9.21
C ALA A 332 19.30 4.64 -8.98
N VAL A 333 19.97 4.48 -7.85
CA VAL A 333 21.21 5.19 -7.48
C VAL A 333 22.29 4.18 -7.12
N THR A 334 23.56 4.55 -7.32
CA THR A 334 24.68 3.71 -6.88
C THR A 334 24.86 3.80 -5.36
N SER A 335 25.22 2.68 -4.72
CA SER A 335 25.64 2.65 -3.32
C SER A 335 27.00 1.98 -3.18
N ASP A 336 27.85 2.56 -2.35
CA ASP A 336 29.18 2.00 -1.99
C ASP A 336 29.12 1.18 -0.69
N SER A 337 27.94 1.11 -0.06
CA SER A 337 27.71 0.44 1.22
C SER A 337 26.40 -0.35 1.21
N ILE A 338 26.36 -1.45 1.95
CA ILE A 338 25.13 -2.20 2.23
C ILE A 338 24.29 -1.56 3.35
N TYR A 339 24.87 -0.57 4.04
CA TYR A 339 24.22 0.25 5.06
C TYR A 339 23.92 1.63 4.47
N TYR A 340 22.71 2.13 4.73
CA TYR A 340 22.26 3.47 4.32
C TYR A 340 22.76 4.55 5.27
#